data_AF-A0A8S4FSH7-F1
#
_entry.id   AF-A0A8S4FSH7-F1
#
_cell.length_a   1.000
_cell.length_b   1.000
_cell.length_c   1.000
_cell.angle_alpha   90.00
_cell.angle_beta   90.00
_cell.angle_gamma   90.00
#
_symmetry.space_group_name_H-M   'P 1'
#
loop_
_entity.id
_entity.type
_entity.pdbx_description
1 polymer ?
#
loop_
_entity_poly.entity_id
_entity_poly.type
_entity_poly.pdbx_seq_one_letter_code
_entity_poly.pdbx_strand_id
1 'polypeptide(L)'
;MNKENDGYQPNKRKRTESRDADRQYDSYDDIYSDGWSDTDTENESPSSILPSLNDTSPLSPLKNEIHAASRRCRENSGESTVSRTRGRGRTRNTSSSPAQHVPEPSTERVFVWDLDETIIIFHSLLTGTYATKYNKDTHQIVQLGFRMEEMIFSLSDTHFFFNDVEECDQEHIDAVAADDNGQDLSAYNFASDGFHAGAAPSTGLCAPGVRGGVDWMRKLAFRYRKIKDTYNNHRNSVGGLLGPAKREQWLQLRAELEQATDNWLTLACKCLNMINSRENCVNVLVTTTQLVPALAKVLLFGLGGVFPIENIYSATKTGKETCFEKIKQRFGERCTYVVIGDGQDEEAAAKAKNYPFWRISSHSDIAALYNALDLGFL
;
A
#
# COMPACT_ATOMS: atom_id res chain seq x y z
N MET A 1 -19.12 -79.46 -5.36
CA MET A 1 -18.44 -79.11 -4.09
C MET A 1 -17.40 -78.06 -4.42
N ASN A 2 -17.47 -76.87 -3.81
CA ASN A 2 -16.62 -75.67 -3.99
C ASN A 2 -16.78 -74.95 -5.35
N LYS A 3 -16.81 -73.62 -5.48
CA LYS A 3 -16.69 -72.47 -4.57
C LYS A 3 -17.25 -71.23 -5.30
N GLU A 4 -17.76 -70.29 -4.50
CA GLU A 4 -17.91 -68.83 -4.64
C GLU A 4 -17.79 -68.15 -6.03
N ASN A 5 -18.78 -67.29 -6.34
CA ASN A 5 -18.50 -66.03 -7.01
C ASN A 5 -19.51 -64.95 -6.59
N ASP A 6 -18.99 -63.85 -6.04
CA ASP A 6 -19.70 -62.65 -5.60
C ASP A 6 -20.31 -61.88 -6.79
N GLY A 7 -21.55 -61.41 -6.60
CA GLY A 7 -22.25 -60.55 -7.56
C GLY A 7 -23.10 -59.51 -6.83
N TYR A 8 -22.52 -58.34 -6.57
CA TYR A 8 -23.19 -57.15 -6.05
C TYR A 8 -23.95 -56.44 -7.17
N GLN A 9 -25.25 -56.18 -6.99
CA GLN A 9 -26.10 -55.45 -7.94
C GLN A 9 -26.23 -53.95 -7.59
N PRO A 10 -26.34 -53.04 -8.59
CA PRO A 10 -26.57 -51.62 -8.37
C PRO A 10 -28.06 -51.26 -8.26
N ASN A 11 -28.41 -50.42 -7.29
CA ASN A 11 -29.77 -49.91 -7.11
C ASN A 11 -30.05 -48.66 -7.97
N LYS A 12 -31.05 -48.76 -8.85
CA LYS A 12 -31.73 -47.66 -9.54
C LYS A 12 -32.83 -47.05 -8.65
N ARG A 13 -32.87 -45.73 -8.50
CA ARG A 13 -34.08 -44.94 -8.18
C ARG A 13 -34.00 -43.61 -8.96
N LYS A 14 -34.67 -43.50 -10.10
CA LYS A 14 -36.05 -42.99 -10.34
C LYS A 14 -36.28 -41.54 -9.89
N ARG A 15 -36.47 -40.72 -10.94
CA ARG A 15 -36.83 -39.30 -11.06
C ARG A 15 -38.36 -39.18 -11.02
N THR A 16 -38.89 -38.15 -10.37
CA THR A 16 -40.22 -37.56 -10.64
C THR A 16 -40.23 -36.07 -10.26
N GLU A 17 -40.99 -35.31 -11.03
CA GLU A 17 -40.93 -33.87 -11.32
C GLU A 17 -41.83 -32.96 -10.45
N SER A 18 -41.77 -31.66 -10.78
CA SER A 18 -42.72 -30.55 -10.56
C SER A 18 -42.42 -29.67 -9.32
N ARG A 19 -42.44 -28.33 -9.35
CA ARG A 19 -43.14 -27.32 -10.18
C ARG A 19 -42.47 -25.94 -10.05
N ASP A 20 -42.56 -25.13 -11.10
CA ASP A 20 -42.27 -23.69 -11.16
C ASP A 20 -43.23 -22.85 -10.31
N ALA A 21 -42.75 -21.73 -9.76
CA ALA A 21 -43.53 -20.52 -9.50
C ALA A 21 -42.60 -19.30 -9.28
N ASP A 22 -42.87 -18.25 -10.05
CA ASP A 22 -42.26 -16.93 -10.08
C ASP A 22 -42.17 -16.23 -8.71
N ARG A 23 -41.14 -15.39 -8.52
CA ARG A 23 -41.17 -14.32 -7.52
C ARG A 23 -40.84 -12.98 -8.14
N GLN A 24 -41.82 -12.10 -7.99
CA GLN A 24 -41.95 -10.77 -8.51
C GLN A 24 -41.35 -9.76 -7.53
N TYR A 25 -40.81 -8.69 -8.10
CA TYR A 25 -40.42 -7.42 -7.49
C TYR A 25 -41.54 -6.85 -6.61
N ASP A 26 -41.20 -6.32 -5.42
CA ASP A 26 -42.03 -5.33 -4.75
C ASP A 26 -41.21 -4.09 -4.38
N SER A 27 -41.67 -2.98 -4.95
CA SER A 27 -41.32 -1.59 -4.74
C SER A 27 -42.19 -1.07 -3.59
N TYR A 28 -41.60 -0.36 -2.63
CA TYR A 28 -42.37 0.43 -1.67
C TYR A 28 -41.84 1.85 -1.68
N ASP A 29 -42.61 2.73 -2.32
CA ASP A 29 -42.71 4.13 -1.96
C ASP A 29 -44.19 4.47 -1.82
N ASP A 30 -44.42 5.45 -0.97
CA ASP A 30 -45.51 6.41 -0.96
C ASP A 30 -46.72 6.28 0.01
N ILE A 31 -46.71 7.28 0.91
CA ILE A 31 -47.81 8.19 1.30
C ILE A 31 -48.71 7.73 2.45
N TYR A 32 -48.52 8.39 3.60
CA TYR A 32 -49.61 9.08 4.30
C TYR A 32 -49.10 10.42 4.88
N SER A 33 -49.76 11.48 4.42
CA SER A 33 -49.74 12.84 4.95
C SER A 33 -51.04 13.05 5.72
N ASP A 34 -50.95 13.60 6.93
CA ASP A 34 -51.95 14.37 7.71
C ASP A 34 -51.20 14.83 8.98
N GLY A 35 -51.30 16.00 9.60
CA GLY A 35 -52.26 17.10 9.58
C GLY A 35 -52.28 17.71 11.00
N TRP A 36 -51.65 18.89 11.17
CA TRP A 36 -51.70 19.93 12.23
C TRP A 36 -52.48 19.73 13.55
N SER A 37 -51.86 20.11 14.70
CA SER A 37 -52.28 21.23 15.58
C SER A 37 -51.51 21.33 16.91
N ASP A 38 -51.41 22.57 17.40
CA ASP A 38 -50.60 23.14 18.50
C ASP A 38 -50.86 22.63 19.93
N THR A 39 -49.87 22.80 20.81
CA THR A 39 -50.07 23.48 22.13
C THR A 39 -48.75 23.84 22.81
N ASP A 40 -48.69 25.08 23.29
CA ASP A 40 -47.62 25.70 24.08
C ASP A 40 -47.38 25.01 25.43
N THR A 41 -46.13 25.03 25.91
CA THR A 41 -45.85 25.23 27.34
C THR A 41 -44.41 25.72 27.54
N GLU A 42 -44.31 26.93 28.06
CA GLU A 42 -43.10 27.56 28.58
C GLU A 42 -42.55 26.77 29.78
N ASN A 43 -41.22 26.63 29.87
CA ASN A 43 -40.58 26.48 31.17
C ASN A 43 -39.14 27.01 31.16
N GLU A 44 -38.82 27.78 32.20
CA GLU A 44 -37.61 28.57 32.37
C GLU A 44 -36.32 27.76 32.61
N SER A 45 -35.18 28.44 32.39
CA SER A 45 -33.79 27.99 32.52
C SER A 45 -33.35 27.63 33.96
N PRO A 46 -32.13 27.08 34.15
CA PRO A 46 -31.03 27.99 34.48
C PRO A 46 -29.67 27.64 33.85
N SER A 47 -28.97 28.71 33.48
CA SER A 47 -27.61 28.76 32.97
C SER A 47 -26.57 28.24 33.97
N SER A 48 -25.59 27.48 33.47
CA SER A 48 -24.30 27.26 34.16
C SER A 48 -23.13 27.59 33.22
N ILE A 49 -22.46 28.65 33.65
CA ILE A 49 -21.18 29.25 33.28
C ILE A 49 -20.12 28.22 32.81
N LEU A 50 -19.57 28.42 31.60
CA LEU A 50 -18.22 27.99 31.22
C LEU A 50 -17.50 29.12 30.46
N PRO A 51 -16.21 29.38 30.72
CA PRO A 51 -15.49 30.49 30.11
C PRO A 51 -15.06 30.18 28.66
N SER A 52 -15.25 31.17 27.79
CA SER A 52 -14.72 31.21 26.43
C SER A 52 -13.20 31.37 26.43
N LEU A 53 -12.51 30.56 25.64
CA LEU A 53 -11.14 30.83 25.20
C LEU A 53 -11.09 30.78 23.67
N ASN A 54 -10.74 31.96 23.16
CA ASN A 54 -10.45 32.41 21.80
C ASN A 54 -10.02 31.40 20.72
N ASP A 55 -10.60 31.64 19.55
CA ASP A 55 -10.01 31.63 18.20
C ASP A 55 -8.55 31.20 18.06
N THR A 56 -8.33 30.08 17.37
CA THR A 56 -7.19 29.90 16.47
C THR A 56 -7.64 29.20 15.19
N SER A 57 -7.69 29.97 14.11
CA SER A 57 -7.86 29.50 12.73
C SER A 57 -6.64 28.70 12.22
N PRO A 58 -6.78 27.88 11.16
CA PRO A 58 -5.82 26.83 10.81
C PRO A 58 -4.56 27.36 10.12
N LEU A 59 -3.41 26.84 10.53
CA LEU A 59 -2.10 27.15 9.94
C LEU A 59 -1.92 26.43 8.60
N SER A 60 -1.66 27.23 7.55
CA SER A 60 -1.15 26.76 6.26
C SER A 60 0.36 26.44 6.32
N PRO A 61 0.90 25.64 5.38
CA PRO A 61 2.26 25.10 5.49
C PRO A 61 3.34 26.15 5.20
N LEU A 62 4.33 26.21 6.09
CA LEU A 62 5.54 27.02 5.98
C LEU A 62 6.38 26.63 4.74
N LYS A 63 6.77 27.66 3.98
CA LYS A 63 7.85 27.64 2.98
C LYS A 63 9.15 27.19 3.64
N ASN A 64 9.74 26.09 3.16
CA ASN A 64 11.17 25.84 3.36
C ASN A 64 11.96 26.70 2.37
N GLU A 65 12.67 27.69 2.90
CA GLU A 65 13.67 28.44 2.16
C GLU A 65 14.89 27.56 1.83
N ILE A 66 15.25 27.59 0.56
CA ILE A 66 16.42 26.95 -0.02
C ILE A 66 17.65 27.79 0.37
N HIS A 67 18.54 27.25 1.20
CA HIS A 67 19.90 27.76 1.29
C HIS A 67 20.80 27.10 0.25
N ALA A 68 20.93 27.79 -0.88
CA ALA A 68 22.00 27.59 -1.85
C ALA A 68 23.35 27.98 -1.22
N ALA A 69 24.25 27.02 -1.03
CA ALA A 69 25.66 27.30 -0.79
C ALA A 69 26.44 27.08 -2.10
N SER A 70 26.47 28.13 -2.92
CA SER A 70 27.46 28.30 -3.99
C SER A 70 28.85 28.45 -3.34
N ARG A 71 29.78 27.52 -3.59
CA ARG A 71 31.20 27.79 -3.41
C ARG A 71 31.89 27.83 -4.76
N ARG A 72 32.41 29.03 -5.01
CA ARG A 72 33.17 29.48 -6.16
C ARG A 72 34.44 28.67 -6.35
N CYS A 73 34.78 28.50 -7.63
CA CYS A 73 36.10 28.20 -8.14
C CYS A 73 37.15 29.12 -7.52
N ARG A 74 38.32 28.56 -7.20
CA ARG A 74 39.57 29.31 -7.12
C ARG A 74 40.66 28.54 -7.85
N GLU A 75 41.12 29.16 -8.93
CA GLU A 75 42.31 28.80 -9.70
C GLU A 75 43.54 28.73 -8.79
N ASN A 76 44.37 27.72 -9.00
CA ASN A 76 45.81 27.87 -8.79
C ASN A 76 46.55 27.07 -9.85
N SER A 77 47.14 27.82 -10.76
CA SER A 77 48.13 27.44 -11.76
C SER A 77 49.41 26.92 -11.09
N GLY A 78 50.05 25.92 -11.70
CA GLY A 78 51.32 25.38 -11.23
C GLY A 78 51.79 24.13 -11.98
N GLU A 79 52.34 24.37 -13.17
CA GLU A 79 53.38 23.59 -13.87
C GLU A 79 53.22 22.10 -14.19
N SER A 80 53.17 21.86 -15.50
CA SER A 80 53.44 20.59 -16.17
C SER A 80 54.95 20.40 -16.39
N THR A 81 55.51 19.26 -15.98
CA THR A 81 56.74 18.73 -16.61
C THR A 81 56.59 17.25 -16.95
N VAL A 82 56.97 16.99 -18.19
CA VAL A 82 56.95 15.73 -18.95
C VAL A 82 58.07 14.79 -18.48
N SER A 83 57.80 13.48 -18.40
CA SER A 83 58.53 12.44 -19.16
C SER A 83 58.48 11.03 -18.54
N ARG A 84 57.91 10.13 -19.35
CA ARG A 84 58.23 8.69 -19.60
C ARG A 84 59.38 8.07 -18.79
N THR A 85 59.18 6.83 -18.29
CA THR A 85 59.85 5.61 -18.83
C THR A 85 59.39 4.31 -18.17
N ARG A 86 59.53 3.23 -18.97
CA ARG A 86 59.19 1.82 -18.72
C ARG A 86 60.07 1.17 -17.65
N GLY A 87 59.51 0.25 -16.87
CA GLY A 87 60.29 -0.64 -15.98
C GLY A 87 59.52 -1.91 -15.62
N ARG A 88 59.93 -3.02 -16.22
CA ARG A 88 59.44 -4.39 -16.02
C ARG A 88 60.06 -4.95 -14.73
N GLY A 89 59.25 -5.36 -13.76
CA GLY A 89 59.75 -5.95 -12.50
C GLY A 89 58.72 -6.88 -11.87
N ARG A 90 58.96 -8.18 -11.99
CA ARG A 90 58.16 -9.28 -11.44
C ARG A 90 58.64 -9.53 -10.01
N THR A 91 57.81 -9.22 -9.01
CA THR A 91 58.08 -9.63 -7.62
C THR A 91 56.83 -10.28 -7.05
N ARG A 92 56.94 -11.57 -6.78
CA ARG A 92 56.01 -12.37 -5.98
C ARG A 92 56.15 -11.88 -4.54
N ASN A 93 55.10 -11.37 -3.93
CA ASN A 93 54.97 -11.44 -2.47
C ASN A 93 53.50 -11.43 -2.05
N THR A 94 53.21 -12.37 -1.17
CA THR A 94 51.98 -12.61 -0.43
C THR A 94 51.76 -11.52 0.61
N SER A 95 50.61 -10.86 0.57
CA SER A 95 50.00 -10.27 1.77
C SER A 95 48.55 -9.90 1.47
N SER A 96 47.65 -10.58 2.16
CA SER A 96 46.25 -10.25 2.38
C SER A 96 46.06 -8.75 2.68
N SER A 97 45.41 -8.03 1.77
CA SER A 97 44.78 -6.75 2.11
C SER A 97 43.36 -7.07 2.61
N PRO A 98 42.98 -6.62 3.82
CA PRO A 98 41.61 -6.76 4.26
C PRO A 98 40.74 -5.93 3.34
N ALA A 99 39.67 -6.55 2.82
CA ALA A 99 38.57 -5.83 2.20
C ALA A 99 38.23 -4.65 3.12
N GLN A 100 38.33 -3.43 2.58
CA GLN A 100 37.79 -2.26 3.23
C GLN A 100 36.31 -2.56 3.45
N HIS A 101 35.99 -2.86 4.71
CA HIS A 101 34.63 -3.07 5.17
C HIS A 101 33.95 -1.72 4.97
N VAL A 102 33.24 -1.58 3.84
CA VAL A 102 32.21 -0.54 3.74
C VAL A 102 31.29 -0.80 4.93
N PRO A 103 31.07 0.19 5.81
CA PRO A 103 30.03 0.05 6.83
C PRO A 103 28.71 -0.04 6.07
N GLU A 104 28.22 -1.26 5.89
CA GLU A 104 26.81 -1.48 5.56
C GLU A 104 26.03 -0.70 6.62
N PRO A 105 25.09 0.21 6.26
CA PRO A 105 24.12 0.68 7.21
C PRO A 105 23.35 -0.57 7.66
N SER A 106 23.72 -1.12 8.80
CA SER A 106 23.09 -2.33 9.29
C SER A 106 21.72 -1.92 9.82
N THR A 107 20.70 -2.00 8.98
CA THR A 107 19.31 -2.00 9.44
C THR A 107 19.23 -2.98 10.61
N GLU A 108 18.80 -2.49 11.77
CA GLU A 108 18.70 -3.31 12.98
C GLU A 108 17.27 -3.77 13.19
N ARG A 109 16.29 -2.95 12.78
CA ARG A 109 14.87 -3.23 12.97
C ARG A 109 14.04 -2.95 11.73
N VAL A 110 13.20 -3.91 11.39
CA VAL A 110 12.24 -3.81 10.29
C VAL A 110 10.84 -3.88 10.88
N PHE A 111 10.08 -2.80 10.71
CA PHE A 111 8.68 -2.72 11.10
C PHE A 111 7.82 -3.11 9.91
N VAL A 112 7.14 -4.24 10.02
CA VAL A 112 6.29 -4.80 8.96
C VAL A 112 4.84 -4.49 9.31
N TRP A 113 4.29 -3.51 8.61
CA TRP A 113 2.95 -2.99 8.83
C TRP A 113 1.92 -3.66 7.92
N ASP A 114 0.73 -3.91 8.45
CA ASP A 114 -0.48 -4.00 7.62
C ASP A 114 -1.02 -2.60 7.26
N LEU A 115 -1.85 -2.54 6.21
CA LEU A 115 -2.41 -1.30 5.69
C LEU A 115 -3.80 -1.01 6.24
N ASP A 116 -4.77 -1.78 5.74
CA ASP A 116 -6.19 -1.65 5.97
C ASP A 116 -6.46 -1.99 7.44
N GLU A 117 -7.25 -1.17 8.14
CA GLU A 117 -7.67 -1.31 9.54
C GLU A 117 -6.53 -1.23 10.58
N THR A 118 -5.29 -1.03 10.11
CA THR A 118 -4.09 -0.81 10.92
C THR A 118 -3.56 0.62 10.77
N ILE A 119 -3.07 1.01 9.59
CA ILE A 119 -2.59 2.38 9.33
C ILE A 119 -3.76 3.27 8.90
N ILE A 120 -4.61 2.76 8.02
CA ILE A 120 -5.77 3.48 7.48
C ILE A 120 -7.06 2.80 7.91
N ILE A 121 -8.16 3.55 7.95
CA ILE A 121 -9.52 2.99 8.06
C ILE A 121 -10.13 3.07 6.68
N PHE A 122 -10.49 1.92 6.08
CA PHE A 122 -11.04 1.92 4.73
C PHE A 122 -12.10 0.84 4.52
N HIS A 123 -11.76 -0.45 4.64
CA HIS A 123 -12.73 -1.52 4.41
C HIS A 123 -13.89 -1.47 5.41
N SER A 124 -13.61 -1.10 6.65
CA SER A 124 -14.59 -0.90 7.71
C SER A 124 -15.50 0.33 7.50
N LEU A 125 -15.12 1.27 6.64
CA LEU A 125 -16.01 2.34 6.18
C LEU A 125 -17.08 1.78 5.23
N LEU A 126 -16.66 1.01 4.23
CA LEU A 126 -17.54 0.42 3.21
C LEU A 126 -18.57 -0.54 3.80
N THR A 127 -18.15 -1.30 4.81
CA THR A 127 -19.04 -2.26 5.51
C THR A 127 -19.87 -1.61 6.62
N GLY A 128 -19.63 -0.35 6.96
CA GLY A 128 -20.27 0.35 8.08
C GLY A 128 -19.86 -0.16 9.47
N THR A 129 -18.94 -1.12 9.56
CA THR A 129 -18.50 -1.72 10.83
C THR A 129 -17.74 -0.72 11.70
N TYR A 130 -16.99 0.21 11.11
CA TYR A 130 -16.37 1.32 11.85
C TYR A 130 -17.44 2.19 12.51
N ALA A 131 -18.51 2.52 11.79
CA ALA A 131 -19.58 3.37 12.29
C ALA A 131 -20.28 2.74 13.49
N THR A 132 -20.58 1.44 13.42
CA THR A 132 -21.19 0.70 14.53
C THR A 132 -20.25 0.65 15.74
N LYS A 133 -18.96 0.37 15.52
CA LYS A 133 -17.97 0.22 16.60
C LYS A 133 -17.72 1.52 17.36
N TYR A 134 -17.66 2.66 16.66
CA TYR A 134 -17.33 3.96 17.24
C TYR A 134 -18.54 4.91 17.34
N ASN A 135 -19.76 4.38 17.21
CA ASN A 135 -21.02 5.11 17.33
C ASN A 135 -21.06 6.38 16.44
N LYS A 136 -20.75 6.21 15.15
CA LYS A 136 -20.81 7.25 14.11
C LYS A 136 -22.06 7.11 13.25
N ASP A 137 -22.36 8.14 12.47
CA ASP A 137 -23.42 8.06 11.46
C ASP A 137 -23.01 7.10 10.33
N THR A 138 -23.76 6.00 10.20
CA THR A 138 -23.46 4.94 9.22
C THR A 138 -23.53 5.43 7.79
N HIS A 139 -24.52 6.27 7.45
CA HIS A 139 -24.71 6.75 6.09
C HIS A 139 -23.53 7.62 5.66
N GLN A 140 -23.12 8.57 6.50
CA GLN A 140 -21.96 9.42 6.28
C GLN A 140 -20.67 8.60 6.13
N ILE A 141 -20.41 7.64 7.03
CA ILE A 141 -19.20 6.82 7.00
C ILE A 141 -19.10 6.00 5.70
N VAL A 142 -20.19 5.34 5.32
CA VAL A 142 -20.23 4.53 4.08
C VAL A 142 -20.06 5.42 2.84
N GLN A 143 -20.68 6.61 2.83
CA GLN A 143 -20.52 7.56 1.73
C GLN A 143 -19.06 8.04 1.56
N LEU A 144 -18.35 8.28 2.67
CA LEU A 144 -16.92 8.61 2.63
C LEU A 144 -16.08 7.45 2.09
N GLY A 145 -16.43 6.21 2.49
CA GLY A 145 -15.81 4.99 1.96
C GLY A 145 -15.92 4.90 0.43
N PHE A 146 -17.13 5.04 -0.12
CA PHE A 146 -17.34 4.98 -1.57
C PHE A 146 -16.63 6.09 -2.34
N ARG A 147 -16.63 7.33 -1.82
CA ARG A 147 -15.90 8.43 -2.45
C ARG A 147 -14.39 8.16 -2.49
N MET A 148 -13.84 7.56 -1.43
CA MET A 148 -12.42 7.21 -1.40
C MET A 148 -12.11 6.02 -2.33
N GLU A 149 -12.99 5.02 -2.39
CA GLU A 149 -12.89 3.89 -3.30
C GLU A 149 -12.86 4.35 -4.77
N GLU A 150 -13.77 5.25 -5.15
CA GLU A 150 -13.79 5.85 -6.49
C GLU A 150 -12.46 6.54 -6.81
N MET A 151 -11.89 7.30 -5.87
CA MET A 151 -10.59 7.94 -6.05
C MET A 151 -9.44 6.93 -6.22
N ILE A 152 -9.44 5.84 -5.43
CA ILE A 152 -8.43 4.79 -5.49
C ILE A 152 -8.44 4.12 -6.86
N PHE A 153 -9.60 3.68 -7.34
CA PHE A 153 -9.71 3.04 -8.66
C PHE A 153 -9.44 4.04 -9.79
N SER A 154 -9.95 5.26 -9.70
CA SER A 154 -9.69 6.28 -10.71
C SER A 154 -8.20 6.59 -10.85
N LEU A 155 -7.44 6.69 -9.75
CA LEU A 155 -5.99 6.87 -9.80
C LEU A 155 -5.31 5.64 -10.41
N SER A 156 -5.71 4.44 -9.96
CA SER A 156 -5.17 3.16 -10.42
C SER A 156 -5.30 3.00 -11.94
N ASP A 157 -6.48 3.28 -12.48
CA ASP A 157 -6.74 3.20 -13.92
C ASP A 157 -6.01 4.27 -14.71
N THR A 158 -6.07 5.52 -14.24
CA THR A 158 -5.56 6.67 -15.00
C THR A 158 -4.03 6.72 -15.03
N HIS A 159 -3.38 6.30 -13.93
CA HIS A 159 -1.95 6.52 -13.75
C HIS A 159 -1.13 5.24 -13.58
N PHE A 160 -1.76 4.13 -13.20
CA PHE A 160 -1.06 2.87 -12.89
C PHE A 160 -1.49 1.68 -13.74
N PHE A 161 -2.08 1.91 -14.91
CA PHE A 161 -2.39 0.85 -15.88
C PHE A 161 -3.24 -0.28 -15.28
N PHE A 162 -4.09 -0.01 -14.29
CA PHE A 162 -4.78 -1.07 -13.55
C PHE A 162 -5.60 -1.98 -14.48
N ASN A 163 -6.38 -1.41 -15.40
CA ASN A 163 -7.06 -2.14 -16.48
C ASN A 163 -6.16 -3.09 -17.29
N ASP A 164 -4.87 -2.75 -17.47
CA ASP A 164 -3.94 -3.59 -18.21
C ASP A 164 -3.37 -4.71 -17.35
N VAL A 165 -3.08 -4.44 -16.06
CA VAL A 165 -2.26 -5.33 -15.23
C VAL A 165 -3.03 -6.10 -14.16
N GLU A 166 -4.34 -5.85 -13.98
CA GLU A 166 -5.16 -6.48 -12.94
C GLU A 166 -5.06 -8.02 -12.95
N GLU A 167 -5.24 -8.66 -14.10
CA GLU A 167 -5.18 -10.14 -14.19
C GLU A 167 -3.76 -10.69 -13.99
N CYS A 168 -2.74 -9.85 -14.21
CA CYS A 168 -1.33 -10.21 -14.05
C CYS A 168 -0.64 -9.40 -12.94
N ASP A 169 -1.39 -9.08 -11.87
CA ASP A 169 -0.89 -8.35 -10.70
C ASP A 169 0.35 -9.02 -10.09
N GLN A 170 1.28 -8.20 -9.61
CA GLN A 170 2.55 -8.64 -9.06
C GLN A 170 2.59 -8.39 -7.55
N GLU A 171 3.30 -9.25 -6.84
CA GLU A 171 3.51 -9.14 -5.40
C GLU A 171 4.44 -7.97 -4.98
N HIS A 172 5.31 -7.51 -5.88
CA HIS A 172 6.32 -6.47 -5.64
C HIS A 172 6.64 -5.71 -6.93
N ILE A 173 6.96 -4.41 -6.81
CA ILE A 173 7.14 -3.53 -7.97
C ILE A 173 8.24 -3.99 -8.94
N ASP A 174 9.29 -4.62 -8.41
CA ASP A 174 10.44 -5.09 -9.19
C ASP A 174 10.34 -6.58 -9.60
N ALA A 175 9.19 -7.25 -9.40
CA ALA A 175 9.05 -8.68 -9.64
C ALA A 175 9.36 -9.09 -11.10
N VAL A 176 9.07 -8.22 -12.06
CA VAL A 176 9.29 -8.43 -13.50
C VAL A 176 10.42 -7.55 -14.06
N ALA A 177 11.23 -6.92 -13.20
CA ALA A 177 12.27 -5.99 -13.63
C ALA A 177 13.38 -6.65 -14.46
N ALA A 178 13.58 -7.96 -14.32
CA ALA A 178 14.57 -8.72 -15.09
C ALA A 178 14.27 -8.80 -16.60
N ASP A 179 12.99 -8.64 -17.00
CA ASP A 179 12.55 -8.65 -18.39
C ASP A 179 12.62 -7.26 -19.05
N ASP A 180 12.93 -6.22 -18.26
CA ASP A 180 13.11 -4.86 -18.72
C ASP A 180 14.50 -4.66 -19.36
N ASN A 181 14.55 -3.97 -20.50
CA ASN A 181 15.80 -3.65 -21.20
C ASN A 181 16.36 -2.26 -20.86
N GLY A 182 15.71 -1.51 -19.97
CA GLY A 182 16.12 -0.17 -19.55
C GLY A 182 15.89 0.91 -20.60
N GLN A 183 15.10 0.66 -21.66
CA GLN A 183 14.83 1.69 -22.66
C GLN A 183 14.10 2.89 -22.03
N ASP A 184 14.35 4.07 -22.58
CA ASP A 184 13.60 5.26 -22.20
C ASP A 184 12.12 5.10 -22.58
N LEU A 185 11.24 5.38 -21.62
CA LEU A 185 9.79 5.27 -21.77
C LEU A 185 9.11 6.63 -21.97
N SER A 186 9.87 7.73 -22.08
CA SER A 186 9.31 9.09 -22.25
C SER A 186 8.45 9.23 -23.51
N ALA A 187 8.86 8.59 -24.61
CA ALA A 187 8.16 8.57 -25.90
C ALA A 187 7.45 7.23 -26.19
N TYR A 188 7.41 6.31 -25.22
CA TYR A 188 6.78 5.00 -25.41
C TYR A 188 5.25 5.12 -25.35
N ASN A 189 4.57 4.62 -26.38
CA ASN A 189 3.10 4.67 -26.44
C ASN A 189 2.47 3.36 -25.93
N PHE A 190 2.12 3.34 -24.64
CA PHE A 190 1.47 2.19 -24.00
C PHE A 190 0.11 1.84 -24.62
N ALA A 191 -0.65 2.82 -25.11
CA ALA A 191 -1.99 2.60 -25.66
C ALA A 191 -1.99 1.84 -27.00
N SER A 192 -0.86 1.83 -27.71
CA SER A 192 -0.73 1.18 -29.02
C SER A 192 0.35 0.11 -29.04
N ASP A 193 0.84 -0.35 -27.89
CA ASP A 193 1.90 -1.37 -27.83
C ASP A 193 1.38 -2.81 -27.98
N GLY A 194 0.06 -2.98 -28.02
CA GLY A 194 -0.60 -4.28 -28.22
C GLY A 194 -0.51 -5.23 -27.01
N PHE A 195 -0.17 -4.72 -25.83
CA PHE A 195 -0.25 -5.51 -24.60
C PHE A 195 -1.70 -5.83 -24.22
N HIS A 196 -1.95 -7.08 -23.81
CA HIS A 196 -3.24 -7.54 -23.32
C HIS A 196 -3.00 -8.58 -22.22
N ALA A 197 -3.64 -8.45 -21.06
CA ALA A 197 -3.41 -9.31 -19.89
C ALA A 197 -3.66 -10.80 -20.18
N GLY A 198 -4.79 -11.10 -20.85
CA GLY A 198 -5.18 -12.46 -21.24
C GLY A 198 -4.31 -13.13 -22.31
N ALA A 199 -3.31 -12.43 -22.87
CA ALA A 199 -2.32 -13.01 -23.77
C ALA A 199 -1.05 -13.51 -23.05
N ALA A 200 -1.05 -13.53 -21.71
CA ALA A 200 0.01 -14.15 -20.91
C ALA A 200 0.32 -15.54 -21.46
N PRO A 201 1.61 -15.92 -21.61
CA PRO A 201 1.98 -17.13 -22.32
C PRO A 201 1.39 -18.34 -21.60
N SER A 202 0.37 -18.95 -22.21
CA SER A 202 -0.06 -20.29 -21.82
C SER A 202 1.12 -21.22 -22.04
N THR A 203 1.56 -21.87 -20.97
CA THR A 203 2.61 -22.89 -21.00
C THR A 203 2.12 -24.10 -21.79
N GLY A 204 2.24 -24.04 -23.11
CA GLY A 204 1.98 -25.18 -23.99
C GLY A 204 1.33 -24.78 -25.30
N LEU A 205 2.15 -24.44 -26.30
CA LEU A 205 2.05 -24.96 -27.67
C LEU A 205 3.16 -24.33 -28.52
N CYS A 206 4.09 -25.17 -28.97
CA CYS A 206 5.12 -24.80 -29.92
C CYS A 206 4.49 -24.55 -31.30
N ALA A 207 4.15 -23.29 -31.57
CA ALA A 207 3.86 -22.76 -32.90
C ALA A 207 4.88 -21.64 -33.20
N PRO A 208 5.11 -21.22 -34.47
CA PRO A 208 6.16 -20.25 -34.81
C PRO A 208 5.79 -18.87 -34.24
N GLY A 209 6.17 -18.62 -32.98
CA GLY A 209 5.71 -17.48 -32.19
C GLY A 209 6.36 -17.37 -30.80
N VAL A 210 7.46 -18.08 -30.54
CA VAL A 210 8.21 -18.11 -29.25
C VAL A 210 8.65 -16.71 -28.77
N ARG A 211 8.60 -15.68 -29.62
CA ARG A 211 8.85 -14.28 -29.26
C ARG A 211 7.70 -13.60 -28.50
N GLY A 212 6.49 -14.14 -28.51
CA GLY A 212 5.31 -13.50 -27.90
C GLY A 212 5.42 -13.36 -26.38
N GLY A 213 5.87 -14.42 -25.68
CA GLY A 213 6.01 -14.38 -24.22
C GLY A 213 7.09 -13.41 -23.74
N VAL A 214 8.25 -13.37 -24.42
CA VAL A 214 9.37 -12.46 -24.05
C VAL A 214 9.00 -11.01 -24.29
N ASP A 215 8.34 -10.70 -25.42
CA ASP A 215 7.87 -9.35 -25.71
C ASP A 215 6.76 -8.92 -24.73
N TRP A 216 5.85 -9.82 -24.39
CA TRP A 216 4.79 -9.59 -23.40
C TRP A 216 5.37 -9.31 -22.01
N MET A 217 6.31 -10.11 -21.52
CA MET A 217 6.98 -9.90 -20.23
C MET A 217 7.71 -8.55 -20.18
N ARG A 218 8.37 -8.17 -21.28
CA ARG A 218 9.01 -6.86 -21.38
C ARG A 218 8.01 -5.70 -21.30
N LYS A 219 6.86 -5.81 -21.98
CA LYS A 219 5.80 -4.80 -21.94
C LYS A 219 5.13 -4.70 -20.56
N LEU A 220 5.02 -5.82 -19.85
CA LEU A 220 4.61 -5.85 -18.45
C LEU A 220 5.63 -5.11 -17.57
N ALA A 221 6.93 -5.41 -17.75
CA ALA A 221 8.01 -4.73 -17.02
C ALA A 221 8.02 -3.21 -17.25
N PHE A 222 7.76 -2.74 -18.47
CA PHE A 222 7.63 -1.30 -18.76
C PHE A 222 6.51 -0.63 -17.97
N ARG A 223 5.35 -1.29 -17.81
CA ARG A 223 4.23 -0.77 -17.02
C ARG A 223 4.62 -0.65 -15.55
N TYR A 224 5.22 -1.68 -14.98
CA TYR A 224 5.69 -1.65 -13.58
C TYR A 224 6.80 -0.62 -13.34
N ARG A 225 7.75 -0.46 -14.26
CA ARG A 225 8.75 0.63 -14.17
C ARG A 225 8.08 2.00 -14.29
N LYS A 226 7.10 2.17 -15.18
CA LYS A 226 6.37 3.45 -15.31
C LYS A 226 5.53 3.75 -14.07
N ILE A 227 4.92 2.75 -13.43
CA ILE A 227 4.25 2.86 -12.14
C ILE A 227 5.25 3.32 -11.07
N LYS A 228 6.42 2.68 -11.00
CA LYS A 228 7.52 3.03 -10.09
C LYS A 228 7.97 4.48 -10.23
N ASP A 229 8.21 4.92 -11.46
CA ASP A 229 8.60 6.30 -11.77
C ASP A 229 7.50 7.28 -11.36
N THR A 230 6.25 6.99 -11.70
CA THR A 230 5.10 7.84 -11.39
C THR A 230 4.90 7.98 -9.88
N TYR A 231 4.95 6.88 -9.15
CA TYR A 231 4.89 6.91 -7.69
C TYR A 231 6.02 7.76 -7.11
N ASN A 232 7.27 7.53 -7.50
CA ASN A 232 8.41 8.24 -6.95
C ASN A 232 8.38 9.75 -7.25
N ASN A 233 7.90 10.14 -8.44
CA ASN A 233 7.75 11.54 -8.82
C ASN A 233 6.64 12.26 -8.04
N HIS A 234 5.62 11.53 -7.57
CA HIS A 234 4.41 12.11 -6.99
C HIS A 234 4.14 11.75 -5.52
N ARG A 235 4.95 10.89 -4.89
CA ARG A 235 4.74 10.42 -3.51
C ARG A 235 4.71 11.52 -2.44
N ASN A 236 5.33 12.67 -2.75
CA ASN A 236 5.31 13.87 -1.91
C ASN A 236 4.42 15.00 -2.47
N SER A 237 3.76 14.78 -3.61
CA SER A 237 2.97 15.79 -4.34
C SER A 237 1.80 15.14 -5.11
N VAL A 238 0.97 14.38 -4.39
CA VAL A 238 -0.14 13.61 -4.96
C VAL A 238 -1.16 14.52 -5.65
N GLY A 239 -1.39 15.72 -5.12
CA GLY A 239 -2.25 16.72 -5.76
C GLY A 239 -1.78 17.15 -7.15
N GLY A 240 -0.48 17.05 -7.45
CA GLY A 240 0.05 17.29 -8.79
C GLY A 240 -0.25 16.15 -9.77
N LEU A 241 -0.34 14.91 -9.27
CA LEU A 241 -0.73 13.74 -10.07
C LEU A 241 -2.22 13.79 -10.42
N LEU A 242 -3.06 14.10 -9.44
CA LEU A 242 -4.52 14.15 -9.57
C LEU A 242 -5.02 15.29 -10.49
N GLY A 243 -4.25 16.37 -10.57
CA GLY A 243 -4.67 17.61 -11.22
C GLY A 243 -5.61 18.47 -10.35
N PRO A 244 -5.84 19.74 -10.71
CA PRO A 244 -6.44 20.74 -9.82
C PRO A 244 -7.83 20.36 -9.30
N ALA A 245 -8.73 19.89 -10.17
CA ALA A 245 -10.11 19.60 -9.80
C ALA A 245 -10.23 18.41 -8.83
N LYS A 246 -9.58 17.27 -9.15
CA LYS A 246 -9.57 16.09 -8.27
C LYS A 246 -8.78 16.33 -6.99
N ARG A 247 -7.76 17.20 -7.01
CA ARG A 247 -6.99 17.57 -5.82
C ARG A 247 -7.87 18.22 -4.75
N GLU A 248 -8.75 19.14 -5.11
CA GLU A 248 -9.63 19.81 -4.13
C GLU A 248 -10.60 18.81 -3.51
N GLN A 249 -11.24 17.99 -4.33
CA GLN A 249 -12.13 16.91 -3.86
C GLN A 249 -11.41 15.93 -2.93
N TRP A 250 -10.18 15.56 -3.28
CA TRP A 250 -9.33 14.70 -2.47
C TRP A 250 -9.01 15.30 -1.09
N LEU A 251 -8.60 16.57 -1.06
CA LEU A 251 -8.25 17.24 0.20
C LEU A 251 -9.46 17.37 1.11
N GLN A 252 -10.62 17.71 0.55
CA GLN A 252 -11.89 17.76 1.28
C GLN A 252 -12.27 16.39 1.84
N LEU A 253 -12.20 15.35 1.01
CA LEU A 253 -12.48 13.98 1.44
C LEU A 253 -11.53 13.49 2.53
N ARG A 254 -10.23 13.81 2.42
CA ARG A 254 -9.23 13.48 3.46
C ARG A 254 -9.54 14.18 4.78
N ALA A 255 -9.94 15.45 4.75
CA ALA A 255 -10.32 16.19 5.95
C ALA A 255 -11.57 15.59 6.63
N GLU A 256 -12.60 15.26 5.85
CA GLU A 256 -13.81 14.59 6.35
C GLU A 256 -13.50 13.21 6.93
N LEU A 257 -12.62 12.44 6.30
CA LEU A 257 -12.16 11.14 6.81
C LEU A 257 -11.39 11.26 8.13
N GLU A 258 -10.46 12.21 8.26
CA GLU A 258 -9.75 12.41 9.55
C GLU A 258 -10.75 12.74 10.67
N GLN A 259 -11.73 13.60 10.42
CA GLN A 259 -12.75 13.94 11.41
C GLN A 259 -13.63 12.71 11.75
N ALA A 260 -14.10 11.99 10.73
CA ALA A 260 -15.00 10.86 10.91
C ALA A 260 -14.32 9.67 11.60
N THR A 261 -12.99 9.55 11.46
CA THR A 261 -12.16 8.48 12.05
C THR A 261 -11.41 8.90 13.31
N ASP A 262 -11.79 10.03 13.91
CA ASP A 262 -11.18 10.57 15.13
C ASP A 262 -9.65 10.65 15.06
N ASN A 263 -9.12 11.08 13.90
CA ASN A 263 -7.70 11.26 13.62
C ASN A 263 -6.88 9.94 13.65
N TRP A 264 -7.48 8.79 13.32
CA TRP A 264 -6.81 7.49 13.29
C TRP A 264 -5.49 7.53 12.51
N LEU A 265 -5.54 7.99 11.26
CA LEU A 265 -4.38 8.03 10.39
C LEU A 265 -3.34 9.05 10.86
N THR A 266 -3.76 10.22 11.36
CA THR A 266 -2.84 11.15 12.02
C THR A 266 -2.06 10.48 13.16
N LEU A 267 -2.71 9.64 13.97
CA LEU A 267 -2.05 8.90 15.06
C LEU A 267 -1.08 7.83 14.53
N ALA A 268 -1.48 7.04 13.52
CA ALA A 268 -0.60 6.06 12.88
C ALA A 268 0.63 6.71 12.23
N CYS A 269 0.44 7.85 11.56
CA CYS A 269 1.51 8.64 10.96
C CYS A 269 2.55 9.13 11.97
N LYS A 270 2.19 9.39 13.23
CA LYS A 270 3.18 9.73 14.27
C LYS A 270 4.15 8.58 14.51
N CYS A 271 3.64 7.34 14.59
CA CYS A 271 4.47 6.14 14.75
C CYS A 271 5.37 5.93 13.53
N LEU A 272 4.79 5.98 12.33
CA LEU A 272 5.51 5.79 11.06
C LEU A 272 6.65 6.80 10.91
N ASN A 273 6.40 8.09 11.18
CA ASN A 273 7.42 9.13 11.07
C ASN A 273 8.52 9.01 12.13
N MET A 274 8.18 8.56 13.35
CA MET A 274 9.17 8.30 14.39
C MET A 274 10.10 7.14 14.04
N ILE A 275 9.57 6.10 13.37
CA ILE A 275 10.40 5.01 12.85
C ILE A 275 11.27 5.53 11.69
N ASN A 276 10.68 6.29 10.77
CA ASN A 276 11.34 6.82 9.57
C ASN A 276 12.48 7.81 9.90
N SER A 277 12.47 8.44 11.08
CA SER A 277 13.54 9.35 11.51
C SER A 277 14.74 8.64 12.14
N ARG A 278 14.66 7.33 12.41
CA ARG A 278 15.75 6.52 12.99
C ARG A 278 16.58 5.88 11.89
N GLU A 279 17.89 6.07 11.94
CA GLU A 279 18.83 5.60 10.90
C GLU A 279 18.88 4.08 10.75
N ASN A 280 18.61 3.34 11.82
CA ASN A 280 18.70 1.88 11.90
C ASN A 280 17.35 1.16 11.78
N CYS A 281 16.27 1.89 11.49
CA CYS A 281 14.92 1.33 11.40
C CYS A 281 14.32 1.53 10.00
N VAL A 282 13.49 0.59 9.56
CA VAL A 282 12.82 0.66 8.26
C VAL A 282 11.34 0.31 8.39
N ASN A 283 10.48 1.10 7.74
CA ASN A 283 9.07 0.76 7.52
C ASN A 283 8.91 -0.08 6.25
N VAL A 284 8.18 -1.19 6.36
CA VAL A 284 7.77 -2.07 5.27
C VAL A 284 6.27 -2.31 5.36
N LEU A 285 5.57 -2.27 4.23
CA LEU A 285 4.13 -2.49 4.14
C LEU A 285 3.84 -3.85 3.49
N VAL A 286 2.96 -4.64 4.10
CA VAL A 286 2.46 -5.90 3.56
C VAL A 286 0.94 -5.91 3.68
N THR A 287 0.24 -5.87 2.54
CA THR A 287 -1.24 -5.79 2.49
C THR A 287 -1.83 -6.91 1.65
N THR A 288 -3.07 -7.32 1.93
CA THR A 288 -3.84 -8.27 1.10
C THR A 288 -4.50 -7.60 -0.12
N THR A 289 -4.40 -6.27 -0.26
CA THR A 289 -4.81 -5.54 -1.46
C THR A 289 -3.84 -5.82 -2.63
N GLN A 290 -4.36 -5.95 -3.85
CA GLN A 290 -3.52 -6.03 -5.07
C GLN A 290 -2.53 -4.87 -5.12
N LEU A 291 -1.35 -5.07 -5.72
CA LEU A 291 -0.27 -4.08 -5.60
C LEU A 291 -0.66 -2.72 -6.16
N VAL A 292 -1.28 -2.66 -7.34
CA VAL A 292 -1.63 -1.38 -7.96
C VAL A 292 -2.61 -0.54 -7.12
N PRO A 293 -3.78 -1.07 -6.69
CA PRO A 293 -4.66 -0.34 -5.77
C PRO A 293 -4.01 -0.05 -4.40
N ALA A 294 -3.11 -0.91 -3.91
CA ALA A 294 -2.36 -0.64 -2.68
C ALA A 294 -1.45 0.60 -2.83
N LEU A 295 -0.76 0.74 -3.96
CA LEU A 295 0.05 1.92 -4.26
C LEU A 295 -0.81 3.19 -4.35
N ALA A 296 -1.99 3.09 -4.97
CA ALA A 296 -2.95 4.18 -5.03
C ALA A 296 -3.43 4.61 -3.63
N LYS A 297 -3.79 3.65 -2.76
CA LYS A 297 -4.09 3.90 -1.34
C LYS A 297 -2.93 4.63 -0.65
N VAL A 298 -1.71 4.11 -0.76
CA VAL A 298 -0.52 4.71 -0.12
C VAL A 298 -0.32 6.18 -0.55
N LEU A 299 -0.54 6.51 -1.82
CA LEU A 299 -0.51 7.90 -2.27
C LEU A 299 -1.67 8.72 -1.70
N LEU A 300 -2.91 8.27 -1.87
CA LEU A 300 -4.11 9.03 -1.48
C LEU A 300 -4.21 9.26 0.04
N PHE A 301 -3.67 8.36 0.85
CA PHE A 301 -3.58 8.53 2.30
C PHE A 301 -2.33 9.29 2.76
N GLY A 302 -1.46 9.73 1.84
CA GLY A 302 -0.28 10.56 2.15
C GLY A 302 0.87 9.79 2.79
N LEU A 303 0.93 8.48 2.55
CA LEU A 303 1.91 7.56 3.14
C LEU A 303 3.18 7.40 2.29
N GLY A 304 3.20 7.97 1.07
CA GLY A 304 4.32 7.81 0.15
C GLY A 304 5.66 8.42 0.60
N GLY A 305 5.63 9.36 1.57
CA GLY A 305 6.84 9.90 2.18
C GLY A 305 7.55 8.93 3.13
N VAL A 306 6.82 7.97 3.71
CA VAL A 306 7.33 7.01 4.72
C VAL A 306 7.50 5.59 4.19
N PHE A 307 6.86 5.26 3.07
CA PHE A 307 7.05 4.00 2.36
C PHE A 307 7.72 4.22 1.01
N PRO A 308 9.02 3.95 0.88
CA PRO A 308 9.61 3.70 -0.44
C PRO A 308 8.82 2.63 -1.17
N ILE A 309 8.64 2.75 -2.48
CA ILE A 309 7.81 1.81 -3.24
C ILE A 309 8.34 0.38 -3.20
N GLU A 310 9.66 0.23 -3.09
CA GLU A 310 10.33 -1.06 -2.92
C GLU A 310 10.01 -1.70 -1.55
N ASN A 311 9.46 -0.95 -0.61
CA ASN A 311 9.09 -1.46 0.70
C ASN A 311 7.60 -1.83 0.79
N ILE A 312 6.89 -1.91 -0.35
CA ILE A 312 5.47 -2.26 -0.40
C ILE A 312 5.31 -3.62 -1.08
N TYR A 313 4.66 -4.55 -0.39
CA TYR A 313 4.40 -5.90 -0.86
C TYR A 313 2.90 -6.18 -0.85
N SER A 314 2.41 -6.75 -1.95
CA SER A 314 1.07 -7.33 -2.02
C SER A 314 1.14 -8.81 -1.68
N ALA A 315 0.31 -9.21 -0.72
CA ALA A 315 0.12 -10.58 -0.27
C ALA A 315 -1.10 -11.26 -0.93
N THR A 316 -1.78 -10.60 -1.87
CA THR A 316 -3.05 -11.07 -2.45
C THR A 316 -2.96 -12.49 -3.02
N LYS A 317 -1.86 -12.82 -3.70
CA LYS A 317 -1.67 -14.14 -4.35
C LYS A 317 -0.90 -15.14 -3.49
N THR A 318 0.13 -14.68 -2.77
CA THR A 318 1.09 -15.56 -2.09
C THR A 318 0.92 -15.65 -0.57
N GLY A 319 0.09 -14.80 0.03
CA GLY A 319 -0.09 -14.68 1.47
C GLY A 319 1.05 -13.94 2.19
N LYS A 320 0.77 -13.45 3.41
CA LYS A 320 1.68 -12.61 4.19
C LYS A 320 2.96 -13.34 4.61
N GLU A 321 2.88 -14.64 4.90
CA GLU A 321 4.06 -15.43 5.29
C GLU A 321 5.15 -15.43 4.20
N THR A 322 4.77 -15.64 2.94
CA THR A 322 5.69 -15.60 1.80
C THR A 322 6.33 -14.22 1.63
N CYS A 323 5.55 -13.14 1.83
CA CYS A 323 6.09 -11.77 1.81
C CYS A 323 7.13 -11.58 2.92
N PHE A 324 6.89 -12.09 4.13
CA PHE A 324 7.83 -11.99 5.26
C PHE A 324 9.15 -12.71 4.97
N GLU A 325 9.13 -13.83 4.23
CA GLU A 325 10.37 -14.51 3.80
C GLU A 325 11.18 -13.67 2.83
N LYS A 326 10.53 -13.06 1.83
CA LYS A 326 11.19 -12.17 0.87
C LYS A 326 11.78 -10.93 1.56
N ILE A 327 11.05 -10.35 2.51
CA ILE A 327 11.52 -9.26 3.36
C ILE A 327 12.75 -9.71 4.16
N LYS A 328 12.71 -10.89 4.80
CA LYS A 328 13.84 -11.43 5.55
C LYS A 328 15.07 -11.69 4.66
N GLN A 329 14.88 -12.19 3.45
CA GLN A 329 15.95 -12.40 2.48
C GLN A 329 16.59 -11.07 2.05
N ARG A 330 15.80 -10.00 1.93
CA ARG A 330 16.28 -8.67 1.54
C ARG A 330 17.02 -7.95 2.66
N PHE A 331 16.47 -7.91 3.87
CA PHE A 331 17.06 -7.16 5.00
C PHE A 331 18.03 -7.99 5.86
N GLY A 332 18.00 -9.31 5.73
CA GLY A 332 18.93 -10.23 6.38
C GLY A 332 18.44 -10.75 7.73
N GLU A 333 18.95 -11.91 8.13
CA GLU A 333 18.45 -12.64 9.30
C GLU A 333 18.80 -12.02 10.66
N ARG A 334 19.72 -11.05 10.68
CA ARG A 334 20.17 -10.38 11.91
C ARG A 334 19.26 -9.23 12.35
N CYS A 335 18.35 -8.79 11.50
CA CYS A 335 17.37 -7.76 11.85
C CYS A 335 16.34 -8.31 12.85
N THR A 336 15.85 -7.44 13.73
CA THR A 336 14.62 -7.69 14.48
C THR A 336 13.42 -7.30 13.62
N TYR A 337 12.47 -8.22 13.43
CA TYR A 337 11.25 -7.97 12.66
C TYR A 337 10.09 -7.78 13.63
N VAL A 338 9.45 -6.61 13.61
CA VAL A 338 8.26 -6.32 14.42
C VAL A 338 7.08 -6.21 13.49
N VAL A 339 6.10 -7.10 13.64
CA VAL A 339 4.89 -7.11 12.81
C VAL A 339 3.79 -6.32 13.51
N ILE A 340 3.13 -5.42 12.79
CA ILE A 340 2.08 -4.54 13.31
C ILE A 340 0.85 -4.71 12.42
N GLY A 341 -0.28 -5.11 12.99
CA GLY A 341 -1.51 -5.36 12.22
C GLY A 341 -2.73 -5.63 13.10
N ASP A 342 -3.91 -5.67 12.50
CA ASP A 342 -5.18 -5.98 13.17
C ASP A 342 -5.68 -7.41 12.89
N GLY A 343 -5.24 -7.99 11.77
CA GLY A 343 -5.71 -9.25 11.22
C GLY A 343 -5.03 -10.50 11.77
N GLN A 344 -5.70 -11.63 11.58
CA GLN A 344 -5.20 -12.95 12.01
C GLN A 344 -4.10 -13.48 11.11
N ASP A 345 -4.07 -13.08 9.83
CA ASP A 345 -3.14 -13.61 8.84
C ASP A 345 -1.69 -13.19 9.14
N GLU A 346 -1.47 -11.90 9.44
CA GLU A 346 -0.17 -11.37 9.84
C GLU A 346 0.26 -11.87 11.21
N GLU A 347 -0.67 -12.07 12.15
CA GLU A 347 -0.35 -12.62 13.47
C GLU A 347 0.11 -14.07 13.34
N ALA A 348 -0.61 -14.87 12.57
CA ALA A 348 -0.25 -16.26 12.30
C ALA A 348 1.12 -16.36 11.61
N ALA A 349 1.36 -15.52 10.60
CA ALA A 349 2.65 -15.45 9.91
C ALA A 349 3.79 -14.97 10.83
N ALA A 350 3.55 -13.98 11.68
CA ALA A 350 4.51 -13.50 12.67
C ALA A 350 4.87 -14.59 13.67
N LYS A 351 3.86 -15.30 14.19
CA LYS A 351 4.03 -16.41 15.14
C LYS A 351 4.82 -17.57 14.53
N ALA A 352 4.53 -17.94 13.28
CA ALA A 352 5.26 -18.99 12.58
C ALA A 352 6.77 -18.69 12.46
N LYS A 353 7.13 -17.40 12.37
CA LYS A 353 8.51 -16.94 12.24
C LYS A 353 9.13 -16.43 13.54
N ASN A 354 8.41 -16.53 14.67
CA ASN A 354 8.80 -15.99 15.98
C ASN A 354 9.10 -14.48 15.95
N TYR A 355 8.35 -13.72 15.16
CA TYR A 355 8.43 -12.26 15.15
C TYR A 355 7.50 -11.67 16.22
N PRO A 356 7.95 -10.70 17.03
CA PRO A 356 7.06 -9.92 17.89
C PRO A 356 5.90 -9.33 17.08
N PHE A 357 4.68 -9.49 17.60
CA PHE A 357 3.46 -8.98 16.99
C PHE A 357 2.83 -7.91 17.88
N TRP A 358 2.60 -6.72 17.32
CA TRP A 358 1.86 -5.64 17.97
C TRP A 358 0.48 -5.51 17.32
N ARG A 359 -0.55 -5.98 18.03
CA ARG A 359 -1.92 -5.89 17.53
C ARG A 359 -2.43 -4.46 17.60
N ILE A 360 -3.06 -4.00 16.53
CA ILE A 360 -3.86 -2.78 16.50
C ILE A 360 -5.33 -3.16 16.41
N SER A 361 -6.12 -2.79 17.41
CA SER A 361 -7.57 -3.01 17.40
C SER A 361 -8.37 -1.73 17.63
N SER A 362 -7.70 -0.67 18.08
CA SER A 362 -8.29 0.61 18.48
C SER A 362 -7.25 1.72 18.51
N HIS A 363 -7.69 2.97 18.64
CA HIS A 363 -6.79 4.13 18.78
C HIS A 363 -5.83 3.99 19.98
N SER A 364 -6.26 3.35 21.08
CA SER A 364 -5.40 3.16 22.26
C SER A 364 -4.19 2.28 21.97
N ASP A 365 -4.31 1.32 21.06
CA ASP A 365 -3.21 0.42 20.70
C ASP A 365 -2.14 1.16 19.89
N ILE A 366 -2.56 2.09 19.02
CA ILE A 366 -1.64 2.98 18.28
C ILE A 366 -0.98 3.98 19.24
N ALA A 367 -1.73 4.51 20.20
CA ALA A 367 -1.16 5.39 21.24
C ALA A 367 -0.14 4.65 22.12
N ALA A 368 -0.41 3.39 22.46
CA ALA A 368 0.53 2.55 23.19
C ALA A 368 1.78 2.25 22.35
N LEU A 369 1.63 1.99 21.04
CA LEU A 369 2.74 1.82 20.12
C LEU A 369 3.61 3.08 20.05
N TYR A 370 2.99 4.25 19.92
CA TYR A 370 3.67 5.54 19.95
C TYR A 370 4.52 5.69 21.22
N ASN A 371 3.95 5.42 22.39
CA ASN A 371 4.67 5.52 23.67
C ASN A 371 5.83 4.52 23.75
N ALA A 372 5.65 3.28 23.28
CA ALA A 372 6.70 2.28 23.28
C ALA A 372 7.86 2.66 22.35
N LEU A 373 7.55 3.25 21.19
CA LEU A 373 8.55 3.83 20.29
C LEU A 373 9.26 5.01 20.99
N ASP A 374 8.54 5.98 21.53
CA ASP A 374 9.11 7.19 22.15
C ASP A 374 10.09 6.86 23.30
N LEU A 375 9.76 5.84 24.09
CA LEU A 375 10.61 5.35 25.18
C LEU A 375 11.77 4.44 24.73
N GLY A 376 11.86 4.12 23.44
CA GLY A 376 12.92 3.26 22.88
C GLY A 376 12.77 1.78 23.23
N PHE A 377 11.58 1.32 23.64
CA PHE A 377 11.30 -0.10 23.86
C PHE A 377 11.12 -0.88 22.56
N LEU A 378 10.75 -0.17 21.50
CA LEU A 378 10.62 -0.69 20.15
C LEU A 378 11.53 0.01 19.17
#